data_AF-A0A9E3VVD5-F1
#
_entry.id   AF-A0A9E3VVD5-F1
#
_cell.length_a   1.000
_cell.length_b   1.000
_cell.length_c   1.000
_cell.angle_alpha   90.00
_cell.angle_beta   90.00
_cell.angle_gamma   90.00
#
_symmetry.space_group_name_H-M   'P 1'
#
loop_
_entity.id
_entity.type
_entity.pdbx_description
1 polymer ?
#
loop_
_entity_poly.entity_id
_entity_poly.type
_entity_poly.pdbx_seq_one_letter_code
_entity_poly.pdbx_strand_id
1 'polypeptide(L)'
;MHSAIDNVQEFQRRRKQTWAAAKPWLLLLAVSVGVGLAVGNVTNQSSQKEWAFFLLAFILFFASVVRLVFIVRALYRCPACGEVPMSGWANIGPHSFGAERGVDLNPVQCSRCGAKLK
;
A
#
# COMPACT_ATOMS: atom_id res chain seq x y z
N MET A 1 -17.41 -18.27 21.27
CA MET A 1 -16.00 -17.83 21.37
C MET A 1 -15.07 -18.44 20.30
N HIS A 2 -15.38 -19.58 19.68
CA HIS A 2 -14.56 -20.16 18.60
C HIS A 2 -14.35 -19.20 17.39
N SER A 3 -15.38 -18.45 16.99
CA SER A 3 -15.31 -17.56 15.82
C SER A 3 -14.31 -16.39 15.92
N ALA A 4 -13.90 -15.97 17.12
CA ALA A 4 -12.98 -14.85 17.28
C ALA A 4 -11.52 -15.25 16.97
N ILE A 5 -11.13 -16.46 17.34
CA ILE A 5 -9.77 -16.99 17.10
C ILE A 5 -9.58 -17.22 15.59
N ASP A 6 -10.61 -17.74 14.92
CA ASP A 6 -10.61 -17.97 13.47
C ASP A 6 -10.43 -16.67 12.68
N ASN A 7 -11.10 -15.58 13.09
CA ASN A 7 -10.98 -14.28 12.45
C ASN A 7 -9.57 -13.67 12.53
N VAL A 8 -8.90 -13.81 13.68
CA VAL A 8 -7.53 -13.30 13.86
C VAL A 8 -6.56 -14.07 12.96
N GLN A 9 -6.63 -15.41 12.96
CA GLN A 9 -5.75 -16.24 12.15
C GLN A 9 -5.94 -15.98 10.65
N GLU A 10 -7.19 -15.90 10.19
CA GLU A 10 -7.51 -15.63 8.79
C GLU A 10 -7.05 -14.23 8.36
N PHE A 11 -7.23 -13.22 9.21
CA PHE A 11 -6.73 -11.87 8.92
C PHE A 11 -5.20 -11.82 8.83
N GLN A 12 -4.49 -12.48 9.75
CA GLN A 12 -3.02 -12.58 9.70
C GLN A 12 -2.54 -13.32 8.44
N ARG A 13 -3.24 -14.37 8.02
CA ARG A 13 -2.96 -15.09 6.76
C ARG A 13 -3.10 -14.16 5.56
N ARG A 14 -4.22 -13.42 5.46
CA ARG A 14 -4.47 -12.44 4.39
C ARG A 14 -3.45 -11.31 4.39
N ARG A 15 -3.03 -10.83 5.57
CA ARG A 15 -1.98 -9.81 5.69
C ARG A 15 -0.64 -10.31 5.15
N LYS A 16 -0.23 -11.53 5.50
CA LYS A 16 1.00 -12.15 4.96
C LYS A 16 0.92 -12.30 3.44
N GLN A 17 -0.22 -12.72 2.91
CA GLN A 17 -0.44 -12.82 1.46
C GLN A 17 -0.40 -11.45 0.77
N THR A 18 -1.03 -10.43 1.37
CA THR A 18 -0.99 -9.04 0.88
C THR A 18 0.44 -8.55 0.81
N TRP A 19 1.24 -8.78 1.87
CA TRP A 19 2.64 -8.37 1.89
C TRP A 19 3.49 -9.09 0.86
N ALA A 20 3.33 -10.41 0.74
CA ALA A 20 4.03 -11.21 -0.27
C ALA A 20 3.71 -10.76 -1.69
N ALA A 21 2.43 -10.46 -1.97
CA ALA A 21 1.99 -9.96 -3.27
C ALA A 21 2.46 -8.51 -3.54
N ALA A 22 2.49 -7.65 -2.52
CA ALA A 22 2.89 -6.25 -2.64
C ALA A 22 4.42 -6.06 -2.78
N LYS A 23 5.22 -6.94 -2.15
CA LYS A 23 6.69 -6.85 -2.13
C LYS A 23 7.35 -6.65 -3.50
N PRO A 24 7.05 -7.45 -4.56
CA PRO A 24 7.68 -7.23 -5.87
C PRO A 24 7.33 -5.86 -6.47
N TRP A 25 6.12 -5.35 -6.25
CA TRP A 25 5.71 -4.04 -6.74
C TRP A 25 6.36 -2.90 -5.98
N LEU A 26 6.57 -3.06 -4.67
CA LEU A 26 7.35 -2.10 -3.87
C LEU A 26 8.81 -2.04 -4.33
N LEU A 27 9.41 -3.19 -4.67
CA LEU A 27 10.76 -3.24 -5.25
C LEU A 27 10.82 -2.56 -6.61
N LEU A 28 9.85 -2.83 -7.50
CA LEU A 28 9.77 -2.18 -8.80
C LEU A 28 9.63 -0.65 -8.68
N LEU A 29 8.83 -0.19 -7.72
CA LEU A 29 8.64 1.23 -7.43
C LEU A 29 9.91 1.87 -6.87
N ALA A 30 10.64 1.18 -5.97
CA ALA A 30 11.93 1.65 -5.49
C ALA A 30 12.99 1.74 -6.61
N VAL A 31 13.02 0.76 -7.51
CA VAL A 31 13.92 0.75 -8.67
C VAL A 31 13.58 1.88 -9.64
N SER A 32 12.30 2.11 -9.96
CA SER A 32 11.91 3.19 -10.89
C SER A 32 12.28 4.58 -10.35
N VAL A 33 12.08 4.80 -9.05
CA VAL A 33 12.50 6.04 -8.37
C VAL A 33 14.03 6.17 -8.38
N GLY A 34 14.75 5.11 -8.01
CA GLY A 34 16.21 5.10 -7.98
C GLY A 34 16.84 5.39 -9.35
N VAL A 35 16.31 4.79 -10.41
CA VAL A 35 16.76 5.03 -11.79
C VAL A 35 16.47 6.48 -12.19
N GLY A 36 15.30 7.02 -11.89
CA GLY A 36 14.97 8.43 -12.19
C GLY A 36 15.92 9.41 -11.52
N LEU A 37 16.27 9.18 -10.26
CA LEU A 37 17.22 10.01 -9.51
C LEU A 37 18.65 9.87 -10.04
N ALA A 38 19.07 8.67 -10.42
CA ALA A 38 20.40 8.44 -10.97
C ALA A 38 20.58 9.09 -12.35
N VAL A 39 19.60 8.95 -13.24
CA VAL A 39 19.65 9.54 -14.59
C VAL A 39 19.67 11.08 -14.51
N GLY A 40 18.83 11.68 -13.67
CA GLY A 40 18.75 13.13 -13.55
C GLY A 40 20.02 13.83 -13.03
N ASN A 41 20.93 13.09 -12.37
CA ASN A 41 22.20 13.64 -11.88
C ASN A 41 23.37 13.47 -12.87
N VAL A 42 23.25 12.58 -13.84
CA VAL A 42 24.39 12.17 -14.70
C VAL A 42 24.31 12.77 -16.10
N THR A 43 23.14 13.22 -16.56
CA THR A 43 22.97 13.65 -17.95
C THR A 43 22.88 15.17 -18.09
N ASN A 44 23.77 15.75 -18.90
CA ASN A 44 23.82 17.19 -19.20
C ASN A 44 23.45 17.48 -20.67
N GLN A 45 22.77 16.53 -21.35
CA GLN A 45 22.52 16.61 -22.78
C GLN A 45 21.08 16.22 -23.13
N SER A 46 20.29 17.21 -23.57
CA SER A 46 18.90 17.09 -23.99
C SER A 46 18.74 16.08 -25.14
N SER A 47 18.60 14.81 -24.77
CA SER A 47 18.51 13.70 -25.71
C SER A 47 17.10 13.12 -25.64
N GLN A 48 16.40 13.02 -26.78
CA GLN A 48 15.06 12.40 -26.87
C GLN A 48 14.94 11.04 -26.16
N LYS A 49 16.05 10.31 -26.04
CA LYS A 49 16.16 9.04 -25.32
C LYS A 49 15.87 9.18 -23.82
N GLU A 50 16.33 10.24 -23.16
CA GLU A 50 16.08 10.47 -21.73
C GLU A 50 14.60 10.66 -21.47
N TRP A 51 13.92 11.41 -22.34
CA TRP A 51 12.49 11.64 -22.21
C TRP A 51 11.70 10.33 -22.34
N ALA A 52 12.10 9.45 -23.25
CA ALA A 52 11.50 8.11 -23.37
C ALA A 52 11.74 7.26 -22.11
N PHE A 53 12.94 7.31 -21.51
CA PHE A 53 13.23 6.61 -20.25
C PHE A 53 12.40 7.15 -19.08
N PHE A 54 12.27 8.47 -18.96
CA PHE A 54 11.43 9.09 -17.92
C PHE A 54 9.96 8.71 -18.07
N LEU A 55 9.42 8.73 -19.30
CA LEU A 55 8.06 8.27 -19.55
C LEU A 55 7.87 6.81 -19.15
N LEU A 56 8.80 5.93 -19.52
CA LEU A 56 8.71 4.51 -19.18
C LEU A 56 8.75 4.31 -17.65
N ALA A 57 9.67 4.98 -16.96
CA ALA A 57 9.77 4.94 -15.50
C ALA A 57 8.49 5.47 -14.83
N PHE A 58 7.92 6.55 -15.36
CA PHE A 58 6.66 7.12 -14.89
C PHE A 58 5.48 6.16 -15.06
N ILE A 59 5.35 5.53 -16.23
CA ILE A 59 4.31 4.52 -16.48
C ILE A 59 4.46 3.32 -15.53
N LEU A 60 5.68 2.82 -15.35
CA LEU A 60 5.95 1.71 -14.43
C LEU A 60 5.66 2.09 -12.96
N PHE A 61 5.98 3.33 -12.57
CA PHE A 61 5.65 3.86 -11.25
C PHE A 61 4.13 3.86 -11.03
N PHE A 62 3.35 4.47 -11.94
CA PHE A 62 1.89 4.52 -11.83
C PHE A 62 1.26 3.13 -11.86
N ALA A 63 1.71 2.26 -12.76
CA ALA A 63 1.24 0.88 -12.82
C ALA A 63 1.48 0.13 -11.50
N SER A 64 2.65 0.35 -10.87
CA SER A 64 2.99 -0.24 -9.58
C SER A 64 2.11 0.27 -8.45
N VAL A 65 1.89 1.59 -8.37
CA VAL A 65 0.98 2.20 -7.37
C VAL A 65 -0.43 1.66 -7.53
N VAL A 66 -0.96 1.66 -8.76
CA VAL A 66 -2.30 1.13 -9.05
C VAL A 66 -2.41 -0.33 -8.62
N ARG A 67 -1.43 -1.17 -8.97
CA ARG A 67 -1.41 -2.59 -8.56
C ARG A 67 -1.35 -2.76 -7.06
N LEU A 68 -0.55 -1.97 -6.34
CA LEU A 68 -0.50 -1.98 -4.88
C LEU A 68 -1.88 -1.66 -4.28
N VAL A 69 -2.55 -0.62 -4.78
CA VAL A 69 -3.90 -0.26 -4.32
C VAL A 69 -4.90 -1.41 -4.56
N PHE A 70 -4.86 -2.05 -5.73
CA PHE A 70 -5.72 -3.22 -6.01
C PHE A 70 -5.41 -4.40 -5.09
N ILE A 71 -4.14 -4.72 -4.86
CA ILE A 71 -3.70 -5.81 -3.96
C ILE A 71 -4.22 -5.57 -2.54
N VAL A 72 -4.02 -4.36 -2.01
CA VAL A 72 -4.51 -3.99 -0.67
C VAL A 72 -6.03 -4.05 -0.62
N ARG A 73 -6.74 -3.47 -1.60
CA ARG A 73 -8.21 -3.50 -1.64
C ARG A 73 -8.80 -4.89 -1.82
N ALA A 74 -8.08 -5.83 -2.44
CA ALA A 74 -8.56 -7.19 -2.65
C ALA A 74 -8.28 -8.10 -1.44
N LEU A 75 -7.07 -8.05 -0.89
CA LEU A 75 -6.60 -9.01 0.11
C LEU A 75 -6.71 -8.49 1.55
N TYR A 76 -6.56 -7.17 1.77
CA TYR A 76 -6.58 -6.57 3.11
C TYR A 76 -8.02 -6.24 3.56
N ARG A 77 -8.82 -7.29 3.77
CA ARG A 77 -10.22 -7.19 4.18
C ARG A 77 -10.48 -7.95 5.48
N CYS A 78 -11.36 -7.42 6.32
CA CYS A 78 -11.87 -8.09 7.50
C CYS A 78 -12.58 -9.40 7.09
N PRO A 79 -12.25 -10.55 7.70
CA PRO A 79 -12.91 -11.82 7.38
C PRO A 79 -14.37 -11.87 7.82
N ALA A 80 -14.76 -11.10 8.83
CA ALA A 80 -16.13 -11.09 9.35
C ALA A 80 -17.11 -10.26 8.49
N CYS A 81 -16.71 -9.05 8.07
CA CYS A 81 -17.60 -8.13 7.33
C CYS A 81 -17.14 -7.83 5.90
N GLY A 82 -15.97 -8.30 5.47
CA GLY A 82 -15.43 -8.09 4.13
C GLY A 82 -14.90 -6.67 3.86
N GLU A 83 -14.95 -5.76 4.83
CA GLU A 83 -14.49 -4.38 4.63
C GLU A 83 -13.01 -4.18 4.94
N VAL A 84 -12.41 -3.18 4.30
CA VAL A 84 -11.06 -2.72 4.63
C VAL A 84 -11.13 -1.95 5.96
N PRO A 85 -10.36 -2.33 6.98
CA PRO A 85 -10.35 -1.61 8.25
C PRO A 85 -9.79 -0.20 8.04
N MET A 86 -10.66 0.79 8.14
CA MET A 86 -10.29 2.21 8.11
C MET A 86 -10.32 2.74 9.55
N SER A 87 -9.26 3.37 10.01
CA SER A 87 -9.26 4.13 11.26
C SER A 87 -9.10 5.61 10.95
N GLY A 88 -9.56 6.48 11.86
CA GLY A 88 -9.28 7.91 11.74
C GLY A 88 -7.83 8.17 12.12
N TRP A 89 -7.05 8.74 11.20
CA TRP A 89 -5.64 9.05 11.46
C TRP A 89 -5.58 10.38 12.23
N ALA A 90 -5.97 10.37 13.51
CA ALA A 90 -6.00 11.59 14.31
C ALA A 90 -4.60 12.08 14.73
N ASN A 91 -3.57 11.22 14.71
CA ASN A 91 -2.36 11.45 15.51
C ASN A 91 -1.01 11.39 14.77
N ILE A 92 -0.96 11.49 13.43
CA ILE A 92 0.33 11.60 12.73
C ILE A 92 0.69 13.07 12.50
N GLY A 93 1.21 13.71 13.55
CA GLY A 93 1.98 14.97 13.47
C GLY A 93 1.21 16.28 13.75
N PRO A 94 1.92 17.35 14.17
CA PRO A 94 1.31 18.61 14.65
C PRO A 94 0.64 19.50 13.58
N HIS A 95 0.43 19.00 12.36
CA HIS A 95 -0.28 19.68 11.27
C HIS A 95 -1.08 18.70 10.40
N SER A 96 -1.66 17.66 10.98
CA SER A 96 -2.48 16.68 10.27
C SER A 96 -3.73 17.36 9.67
N PHE A 97 -3.68 17.53 8.34
CA PHE A 97 -4.76 18.03 7.49
C PHE A 97 -6.04 17.22 7.67
N GLY A 98 -6.92 17.64 8.58
CA GLY A 98 -8.27 17.09 8.73
C GLY A 98 -8.33 15.64 9.22
N ALA A 99 -9.49 15.23 9.70
CA ALA A 99 -9.76 13.84 10.09
C ALA A 99 -9.89 12.95 8.85
N GLU A 100 -8.78 12.65 8.18
CA GLU A 100 -8.80 11.73 7.05
C GLU A 100 -8.92 10.28 7.53
N ARG A 101 -9.84 9.54 6.90
CA ARG A 101 -10.01 8.10 7.08
C ARG A 101 -8.96 7.40 6.24
N GLY A 102 -7.91 6.92 6.89
CA GLY A 102 -6.86 6.11 6.27
C GLY A 102 -7.03 4.62 6.53
N VAL A 103 -6.41 3.78 5.70
CA VAL A 103 -6.35 2.34 5.93
C VAL A 103 -5.50 2.07 7.16
N ASP A 104 -6.06 1.46 8.21
CA ASP A 104 -5.29 1.10 9.39
C ASP A 104 -4.31 -0.03 9.03
N LEU A 105 -3.01 0.18 9.20
CA LEU A 105 -1.99 -0.82 8.87
C LEU A 105 -1.88 -1.94 9.92
N ASN A 106 -2.35 -1.68 11.16
CA ASN A 106 -2.26 -2.62 12.27
C ASN A 106 -3.46 -2.54 13.22
N PRO A 107 -4.70 -2.73 12.71
CA PRO A 107 -5.90 -2.59 13.52
C PRO A 107 -5.98 -3.72 14.55
N VAL A 108 -6.31 -3.37 15.79
CA VAL A 108 -6.63 -4.36 16.84
C VAL A 108 -8.03 -4.93 16.63
N GLN A 109 -8.96 -4.11 16.14
CA GLN A 109 -10.35 -4.47 15.86
C GLN A 109 -10.83 -3.80 14.57
N CYS A 110 -11.81 -4.41 13.89
CA CYS A 110 -12.45 -3.81 12.72
C CYS A 110 -13.32 -2.62 13.15
N SER A 111 -13.11 -1.44 12.55
CA SER A 111 -13.91 -0.24 12.84
C SER A 111 -15.37 -0.35 12.43
N ARG A 112 -15.72 -1.25 11.50
CA ARG A 112 -17.11 -1.43 11.04
C ARG A 112 -17.90 -2.42 11.90
N CYS A 113 -17.34 -3.59 12.18
CA CYS A 113 -18.06 -4.69 12.84
C CYS A 113 -17.54 -5.04 14.24
N GLY A 114 -16.46 -4.39 14.71
CA GLY A 114 -15.86 -4.67 16.02
C GLY A 114 -15.15 -6.02 16.12
N ALA A 115 -15.04 -6.79 15.04
CA ALA A 115 -14.35 -8.08 15.06
C ALA A 115 -12.88 -7.91 15.44
N LYS A 116 -12.39 -8.75 16.36
CA LYS A 116 -11.00 -8.77 16.80
C LYS A 116 -10.09 -9.26 15.67
N LEU A 117 -9.04 -8.49 15.36
CA LEU A 117 -8.08 -8.77 14.29
C LEU A 117 -6.66 -9.05 14.81
N LYS A 118 -6.42 -8.76 16.10
CA LYS A 118 -5.18 -9.01 16.83
C LYS A 118 -5.47 -9.47 18.26
#